data_AF-A0A7W6S1U5-F1
#
_entry.id   AF-A0A7W6S1U5-F1
#
_cell.length_a   1.000
_cell.length_b   1.000
_cell.length_c   1.000
_cell.angle_alpha   90.00
_cell.angle_beta   90.00
_cell.angle_gamma   90.00
#
_symmetry.space_group_name_H-M   'P 1'
#
loop_
_entity.id
_entity.type
_entity.pdbx_description
1 polymer ?
#
loop_
_entity_poly.entity_id
_entity_poly.type
_entity_poly.pdbx_seq_one_letter_code
_entity_poly.pdbx_strand_id
1 'polypeptide(L)'
;MAFTKAAVMMEDAKKNTDDRAILSQALRFNHLFWTILQADITDPANKLPNPIKANIMSLSIFVDKQTTKALRSSDPEDLDVLISINRNLAMGLRDNPGADAPAPDAATTGTSATA
;
A
#
# COMPACT_ATOMS: atom_id res chain seq x y z
N MET A 1 -10.12 -7.96 8.40
CA MET A 1 -9.83 -7.92 6.95
C MET A 1 -8.35 -8.23 6.70
N ALA A 2 -7.95 -8.61 5.48
CA ALA A 2 -6.58 -9.07 5.17
C ALA A 2 -5.49 -8.02 5.48
N PHE A 3 -5.74 -6.73 5.20
CA PHE A 3 -4.86 -5.62 5.60
C PHE A 3 -4.55 -5.61 7.11
N THR A 4 -5.58 -5.72 7.96
CA THR A 4 -5.40 -5.77 9.42
C THR A 4 -4.55 -6.96 9.84
N LYS A 5 -4.74 -8.12 9.21
CA LYS A 5 -3.95 -9.32 9.50
C LYS A 5 -2.48 -9.12 9.13
N ALA A 6 -2.19 -8.54 7.96
CA ALA A 6 -0.82 -8.24 7.56
C ALA A 6 -0.14 -7.30 8.55
N ALA A 7 -0.83 -6.23 8.97
CA ALA A 7 -0.33 -5.30 9.97
C ALA A 7 -0.02 -5.99 11.31
N VAL A 8 -0.94 -6.79 11.83
CA VAL A 8 -0.76 -7.51 13.11
C VAL A 8 0.43 -8.49 13.03
N MET A 9 0.54 -9.26 11.95
CA MET A 9 1.67 -10.19 11.77
C MET A 9 3.02 -9.45 11.74
N MET A 10 3.08 -8.28 11.11
CA MET A 10 4.29 -7.47 11.09
C MET A 10 4.58 -6.81 12.45
N GLU A 11 3.56 -6.40 13.21
CA GLU A 11 3.75 -5.91 14.58
C GLU A 11 4.29 -6.99 15.52
N ASP A 12 3.78 -8.21 15.41
CA ASP A 12 4.29 -9.33 16.19
C ASP A 12 5.72 -9.66 15.80
N ALA A 13 6.05 -9.66 14.50
CA ALA A 13 7.42 -9.82 14.03
C ALA A 13 8.35 -8.70 14.50
N LYS A 14 7.86 -7.45 14.58
CA LYS A 14 8.64 -6.28 15.02
C LYS A 14 9.13 -6.42 16.48
N LYS A 15 8.44 -7.18 17.32
CA LYS A 15 8.85 -7.43 18.71
C LYS A 15 10.16 -8.22 18.80
N ASN A 16 10.52 -8.96 17.76
CA ASN A 16 11.77 -9.70 17.66
C ASN A 16 12.16 -9.93 16.19
N THR A 17 12.85 -8.97 15.58
CA THR A 17 13.25 -9.06 14.17
C THR A 17 14.41 -10.02 13.90
N ASP A 18 15.09 -10.48 14.95
CA ASP A 18 16.12 -11.53 14.86
C ASP A 18 15.50 -12.92 14.64
N ASP A 19 14.21 -13.10 14.96
CA ASP A 19 13.46 -14.29 14.54
C ASP A 19 13.13 -14.19 13.04
N ARG A 20 14.09 -14.65 12.24
CA ARG A 20 14.01 -14.63 10.77
C ARG A 20 12.83 -15.46 10.24
N ALA A 21 12.38 -16.48 10.97
CA ALA A 21 11.24 -17.30 10.56
C ALA A 21 9.94 -16.48 10.67
N ILE A 22 9.69 -15.86 11.83
CA ILE A 22 8.51 -15.02 12.06
C ILE A 22 8.53 -13.79 11.14
N LEU A 23 9.68 -13.11 11.02
CA LEU A 23 9.83 -11.96 10.15
C LEU A 23 9.55 -12.30 8.68
N SER A 24 10.15 -13.37 8.17
CA SER A 24 9.94 -13.78 6.78
C SER A 24 8.50 -14.24 6.53
N GLN A 25 7.86 -14.89 7.50
CA GLN A 25 6.45 -15.29 7.40
C GLN A 25 5.53 -14.07 7.29
N ALA A 26 5.72 -13.06 8.14
CA ALA A 26 4.93 -11.83 8.11
C ALA A 26 5.11 -11.06 6.79
N LEU A 27 6.35 -10.90 6.34
CA LEU A 27 6.67 -10.19 5.09
C LEU A 27 6.20 -10.94 3.85
N ARG A 28 6.29 -12.28 3.83
CA ARG A 28 5.72 -13.10 2.74
C ARG A 28 4.21 -13.04 2.69
N PHE A 29 3.54 -13.04 3.85
CA PHE A 29 2.10 -12.85 3.91
C PHE A 29 1.69 -11.49 3.33
N ASN A 30 2.39 -10.42 3.72
CA ASN A 30 2.17 -9.08 3.17
C ASN A 30 2.35 -9.07 1.64
N HIS A 31 3.48 -9.58 1.14
CA HIS A 31 3.76 -9.60 -0.29
C HIS A 31 2.70 -10.38 -1.08
N LEU A 32 2.36 -11.61 -0.65
CA LEU A 32 1.35 -12.43 -1.33
C LEU A 32 0.00 -11.72 -1.39
N PHE A 33 -0.41 -11.07 -0.30
CA PHE A 33 -1.66 -10.33 -0.27
C PHE A 33 -1.65 -9.18 -1.30
N TRP A 34 -0.56 -8.41 -1.37
CA TRP A 34 -0.41 -7.34 -2.35
C TRP A 34 -0.34 -7.87 -3.79
N THR A 35 0.29 -9.02 -4.04
CA THR A 35 0.26 -9.67 -5.36
C THR A 35 -1.16 -10.05 -5.79
N ILE A 36 -1.97 -10.58 -4.87
CA ILE A 36 -3.38 -10.91 -5.15
C ILE A 36 -4.18 -9.64 -5.43
N LEU A 37 -3.95 -8.57 -4.65
CA LEU A 37 -4.61 -7.28 -4.88
C LEU A 37 -4.23 -6.69 -6.25
N GLN A 38 -2.96 -6.76 -6.64
CA GLN A 38 -2.49 -6.33 -7.96
C GLN A 38 -3.20 -7.11 -9.09
N ALA A 39 -3.32 -8.43 -8.95
CA ALA A 39 -4.03 -9.26 -9.91
C ALA A 39 -5.52 -8.85 -10.03
N ASP A 40 -6.19 -8.59 -8.90
CA ASP A 40 -7.59 -8.17 -8.90
C ASP A 40 -7.80 -6.78 -9.54
N ILE A 41 -6.96 -5.79 -9.24
CA ILE A 41 -7.13 -4.44 -9.82
C ILE A 41 -6.81 -4.38 -11.32
N THR A 42 -6.03 -5.34 -11.84
CA THR A 42 -5.67 -5.44 -13.25
C THR A 42 -6.67 -6.27 -14.06
N ASP A 43 -7.59 -6.97 -13.39
CA ASP A 43 -8.67 -7.68 -14.05
C ASP A 43 -9.58 -6.69 -14.82
N PRO A 44 -9.86 -6.91 -16.12
CA PRO A 44 -10.78 -6.08 -16.89
C PRO A 44 -12.20 -5.99 -16.29
N ALA A 45 -12.63 -7.00 -15.53
CA ALA A 45 -13.92 -7.03 -14.83
C ALA A 45 -13.94 -6.18 -13.55
N ASN A 46 -12.78 -5.76 -13.03
CA ASN A 46 -12.71 -4.92 -11.84
C ASN A 46 -13.32 -3.53 -12.11
N LYS A 47 -14.25 -3.12 -11.25
CA LYS A 47 -15.09 -1.93 -11.47
C LYS A 47 -14.56 -0.64 -10.83
N LEU A 48 -13.37 -0.68 -10.22
CA LEU A 48 -12.78 0.52 -9.62
C LEU A 48 -12.45 1.57 -10.70
N PRO A 49 -12.60 2.88 -10.40
CA PRO A 49 -12.18 3.93 -11.32
C PRO A 49 -10.68 3.85 -11.64
N ASN A 50 -10.30 4.19 -12.88
CA ASN A 50 -8.90 4.16 -13.33
C ASN A 50 -7.92 4.93 -12.42
N PRO A 51 -8.26 6.13 -11.90
CA PRO A 51 -7.37 6.84 -10.97
C PRO A 51 -7.09 6.05 -9.69
N ILE A 52 -8.10 5.35 -9.16
CA ILE A 52 -7.98 4.53 -7.96
C ILE A 52 -7.10 3.31 -8.25
N LYS A 53 -7.32 2.62 -9.38
CA LYS A 53 -6.47 1.50 -9.82
C LYS A 53 -5.00 1.94 -9.96
N ALA A 54 -4.74 3.09 -10.56
CA ALA A 54 -3.39 3.64 -10.73
C ALA A 54 -2.72 3.96 -9.39
N ASN A 55 -3.47 4.51 -8.43
CA ASN A 55 -2.96 4.79 -7.08
C ASN A 55 -2.63 3.49 -6.34
N ILE A 56 -3.50 2.47 -6.38
CA ILE A 56 -3.23 1.16 -5.75
C ILE A 56 -2.03 0.48 -6.41
N MET A 57 -1.91 0.54 -7.74
CA MET A 57 -0.76 0.00 -8.46
C MET A 57 0.55 0.65 -8.01
N SER A 58 0.57 1.97 -7.91
CA SER A 58 1.75 2.74 -7.44
C SER A 58 2.14 2.36 -6.01
N LEU A 59 1.15 2.24 -5.11
CA LEU A 59 1.38 1.77 -3.74
C LEU A 59 1.91 0.34 -3.70
N SER A 60 1.40 -0.53 -4.57
CA SER A 60 1.81 -1.94 -4.61
C SER A 60 3.29 -2.07 -4.98
N ILE A 61 3.77 -1.31 -5.96
CA ILE A 61 5.18 -1.25 -6.33
C ILE A 61 6.05 -0.76 -5.16
N PHE A 62 5.59 0.26 -4.42
CA PHE A 62 6.29 0.73 -3.24
C PHE A 62 6.37 -0.36 -2.16
N VAL A 63 5.25 -1.04 -1.87
CA VAL A 63 5.18 -2.10 -0.88
C VAL A 63 6.10 -3.27 -1.23
N ASP A 64 6.19 -3.66 -2.50
CA ASP A 64 7.09 -4.73 -2.94
C ASP A 64 8.57 -4.38 -2.71
N LYS A 65 8.96 -3.16 -3.04
CA LYS A 65 10.32 -2.64 -2.81
C LYS A 65 10.64 -2.61 -1.31
N GLN A 66 9.73 -2.09 -0.50
CA GLN A 66 9.93 -1.99 0.94
C GLN A 66 9.93 -3.36 1.63
N THR A 67 9.07 -4.28 1.19
CA THR A 67 9.07 -5.66 1.69
C THR A 67 10.40 -6.35 1.39
N THR A 68 10.94 -6.14 0.19
CA THR A 68 12.27 -6.65 -0.20
C THR A 68 13.39 -6.04 0.65
N LYS A 69 13.30 -4.75 0.99
CA LYS A 69 14.23 -4.07 1.89
C LYS A 69 14.18 -4.68 3.30
N ALA A 70 13.00 -4.80 3.88
CA ALA A 70 12.78 -5.35 5.23
C ALA A 70 13.27 -6.81 5.35
N LEU A 71 13.11 -7.60 4.30
CA LEU A 71 13.65 -8.97 4.25
C LEU A 71 15.18 -9.00 4.34
N ARG A 72 15.90 -7.94 3.96
CA ARG A 72 17.37 -7.90 3.92
C ARG A 72 18.00 -7.27 5.17
N SER A 73 17.36 -6.27 5.78
CA SER A 73 17.97 -5.43 6.82
C SER A 73 17.75 -5.94 8.26
N SER A 74 16.73 -6.77 8.53
CA SER A 74 16.24 -7.06 9.90
C SER A 74 15.88 -5.83 10.73
N ASP A 75 15.79 -4.64 10.12
CA ASP A 75 15.54 -3.39 10.82
C ASP A 75 14.06 -3.29 11.19
N PRO A 76 13.71 -3.14 12.49
CA PRO A 76 12.33 -2.93 12.92
C PRO A 76 11.65 -1.71 12.27
N GLU A 77 12.40 -0.66 11.94
CA GLU A 77 11.85 0.55 11.32
C GLU A 77 11.36 0.28 9.89
N ASP A 78 11.92 -0.73 9.21
CA ASP A 78 11.48 -1.10 7.87
C ASP A 78 10.07 -1.71 7.84
N LEU A 79 9.58 -2.21 8.98
CA LEU A 79 8.21 -2.71 9.13
C LEU A 79 7.22 -1.58 9.38
N ASP A 80 7.63 -0.45 9.96
CA ASP A 80 6.70 0.61 10.39
C ASP A 80 5.93 1.21 9.24
N VAL A 81 6.59 1.46 8.11
CA VAL A 81 5.92 2.02 6.93
C VAL A 81 4.92 1.02 6.34
N LEU A 82 5.24 -0.29 6.33
CA LEU A 82 4.36 -1.35 5.85
C LEU A 82 3.14 -1.53 6.76
N ILE A 83 3.34 -1.49 8.08
CA ILE A 83 2.29 -1.54 9.09
C ILE A 83 1.35 -0.34 8.94
N SER A 84 1.92 0.86 8.82
CA SER A 84 1.17 2.11 8.64
C SER A 84 0.30 2.08 7.40
N ILE A 85 0.85 1.68 6.24
CA ILE A 85 0.08 1.55 4.99
C ILE A 85 -1.09 0.59 5.15
N ASN A 86 -0.85 -0.62 5.67
CA ASN A 86 -1.89 -1.63 5.83
C ASN A 86 -2.98 -1.15 6.82
N ARG A 87 -2.62 -0.46 7.90
CA ARG A 87 -3.58 0.12 8.85
C ARG A 87 -4.40 1.23 8.22
N ASN A 88 -3.75 2.17 7.54
CA ASN A 88 -4.43 3.31 6.92
C ASN A 88 -5.40 2.85 5.84
N LEU A 89 -5.05 1.83 5.05
CA LEU A 89 -5.97 1.22 4.10
C LEU A 89 -7.12 0.49 4.80
N ALA A 90 -6.83 -0.27 5.86
CA ALA A 90 -7.88 -0.91 6.65
C ALA A 90 -8.84 0.09 7.32
N MET A 91 -8.40 1.30 7.66
CA MET A 91 -9.23 2.38 8.22
C MET A 91 -9.95 3.16 7.10
N GLY A 92 -9.25 3.56 6.05
CA GLY A 92 -9.83 4.30 4.91
C GLY A 92 -10.89 3.51 4.16
N LEU A 93 -10.74 2.19 4.03
CA LEU A 93 -11.78 1.29 3.50
C LEU A 93 -12.99 1.13 4.44
N ARG A 94 -12.88 1.49 5.73
CA ARG A 94 -13.99 1.46 6.70
C ARG A 94 -14.76 2.77 6.74
N ASP A 95 -14.08 3.89 6.55
CA ASP A 95 -14.68 5.22 6.69
C ASP A 95 -15.11 5.84 5.35
N ASN A 96 -14.75 5.24 4.20
CA ASN A 96 -15.13 5.78 2.90
C ASN A 96 -15.09 4.76 1.73
N PRO A 97 -16.22 4.14 1.34
CA PRO A 97 -16.28 3.29 0.15
C PRO A 97 -16.44 4.06 -1.18
N GLY A 98 -16.33 5.40 -1.23
CA GLY A 98 -16.55 6.10 -2.51
C GLY A 98 -16.33 7.62 -2.61
N ALA A 99 -15.67 8.31 -1.69
CA ALA A 99 -15.43 9.74 -1.88
C ALA A 99 -14.26 9.95 -2.83
N ASP A 100 -14.64 10.24 -4.08
CA ASP A 100 -14.01 11.18 -4.99
C ASP A 100 -12.70 11.76 -4.47
N ALA A 101 -11.59 11.21 -4.96
CA ALA A 101 -10.34 11.93 -4.96
C ALA A 101 -10.54 13.16 -5.85
N PRO A 102 -10.34 14.40 -5.34
CA PRO A 102 -10.36 15.56 -6.20
C PRO A 102 -9.22 15.41 -7.21
N ALA A 103 -9.56 15.63 -8.48
CA ALA A 103 -8.58 15.67 -9.56
C ALA A 103 -7.46 16.67 -9.20
N PRO A 104 -6.19 16.36 -9.49
CA PRO A 104 -5.14 17.38 -9.38
C PRO A 104 -5.49 18.52 -10.34
N ASP A 105 -5.60 19.72 -9.78
CA ASP A 105 -5.99 20.96 -10.45
C ASP A 105 -5.41 21.06 -11.87
N ALA A 106 -6.30 21.06 -12.85
CA ALA A 106 -5.98 21.43 -14.22
C ALA A 106 -5.98 22.96 -14.32
N ALA A 107 -4.86 23.47 -14.82
CA ALA A 107 -4.73 24.74 -15.54
C ALA A 107 -4.82 26.06 -14.74
N THR A 108 -3.69 26.48 -14.18
CA THR A 108 -3.31 27.90 -14.26
C THR A 108 -2.75 28.17 -15.66
N THR A 109 -3.62 28.34 -16.64
CA THR A 109 -3.29 29.00 -17.91
C THR A 109 -3.78 30.44 -17.85
N GLY A 110 -2.97 31.29 -17.21
CA GLY A 110 -3.06 32.74 -17.34
C GLY A 110 -2.12 33.22 -18.44
N THR A 111 -2.61 33.17 -19.68
CA THR A 111 -2.00 33.83 -20.83
C THR A 111 -1.89 35.33 -20.55
N SER A 112 -0.68 35.86 -20.44
CA SER A 112 -0.44 37.31 -20.46
C SER A 112 -0.08 37.72 -21.88
N ALA A 113 -1.04 38.34 -22.57
CA ALA A 113 -0.83 39.03 -23.83
C ALA A 113 -1.37 40.47 -23.71
N THR A 114 -0.58 41.41 -24.22
CA THR A 114 -0.91 42.76 -24.69
C THR A 114 -1.36 43.83 -23.69
N ALA A 115 -0.46 44.79 -23.41
CA ALA A 115 -0.57 46.19 -23.87
C ALA A 115 0.81 46.86 -23.84
#